data_AF-A0AAP4QYQ2-F1
#
_entry.id   AF-A0AAP4QYQ2-F1
#
_cell.length_a   1.000
_cell.length_b   1.000
_cell.length_c   1.000
_cell.angle_alpha   90.00
_cell.angle_beta   90.00
_cell.angle_gamma   90.00
#
_symmetry.space_group_name_H-M   'P 1'
#
loop_
_entity.id
_entity.type
_entity.pdbx_description
1 polymer ?
#
loop_
_entity_poly.entity_id
_entity_poly.type
_entity_poly.pdbx_seq_one_letter_code
_entity_poly.pdbx_strand_id
1 'polypeptide(L)' 'MRFNSTRFRIDSTPRRADVQYVAHARITTTQMDGAEKEVHDSSDLAAFYNREDAVAYATKWAEEWLTSRYG' A
#
# COMPACT_ATOMS: atom_id res chain seq x y z
N MET A 1 20.78 -0.24 7.87
CA MET A 1 20.25 0.94 7.17
C MET A 1 19.00 1.40 7.90
N ARG A 2 18.98 2.62 8.44
CA ARG A 2 17.79 3.17 9.11
C ARG A 2 16.95 3.87 8.05
N PHE A 3 16.13 3.11 7.34
CA PHE A 3 15.02 3.72 6.60
C PHE A 3 14.20 4.47 7.63
N ASN A 4 13.95 5.75 7.39
CA ASN A 4 13.06 6.55 8.22
C ASN A 4 11.63 6.05 7.97
N SER A 5 11.30 4.87 8.51
CA SER A 5 10.00 4.21 8.40
C SER A 5 8.87 5.07 8.97
N THR A 6 9.19 6.13 9.70
CA THR A 6 8.24 7.12 10.23
C THR A 6 7.58 7.97 9.12
N ARG A 7 8.12 8.00 7.89
CA ARG A 7 7.59 8.87 6.83
C ARG A 7 6.72 8.18 5.82
N PHE A 8 6.70 6.85 5.72
CA PHE A 8 5.88 6.15 4.73
C PHE A 8 4.74 5.44 5.42
N ARG A 9 3.52 5.72 4.94
CA ARG A 9 2.29 5.10 5.42
C ARG A 9 1.72 4.27 4.29
N ILE A 10 1.52 2.98 4.57
CA ILE A 10 0.93 2.03 3.64
C ILE A 10 -0.51 1.83 4.08
N ASP A 11 -1.44 2.17 3.20
CA ASP A 11 -2.84 1.86 3.35
C ASP A 11 -3.18 0.67 2.44
N SER A 12 -3.29 -0.51 3.03
CA SER A 12 -3.62 -1.77 2.35
C SER A 12 -5.13 -2.04 2.37
N THR A 13 -5.96 -1.00 2.45
CA THR A 13 -7.41 -1.17 2.57
C THR A 13 -7.97 -1.70 1.26
N PRO A 14 -8.47 -2.95 1.22
CA PRO A 14 -8.95 -3.52 -0.01
C PRO A 14 -10.27 -2.85 -0.39
N ARG A 15 -10.41 -2.56 -1.69
CA ARG A 15 -11.65 -2.02 -2.23
C ARG A 15 -12.66 -3.15 -2.39
N ARG A 16 -13.83 -3.02 -1.77
CA ARG A 16 -14.92 -3.99 -1.94
C ARG A 16 -15.57 -3.82 -3.32
N ALA A 17 -15.55 -4.86 -4.12
CA ALA A 17 -16.18 -4.93 -5.44
C ALA A 17 -17.19 -6.10 -5.45
N ASP A 18 -18.43 -5.80 -5.06
CA ASP A 18 -19.58 -6.72 -4.99
C ASP A 18 -19.34 -8.04 -4.24
N VAL A 19 -18.75 -9.03 -4.92
CA VAL A 19 -18.48 -10.40 -4.43
C VAL A 19 -17.02 -10.65 -4.09
N GLN A 20 -16.14 -9.70 -4.39
CA GLN A 20 -14.70 -9.84 -4.29
C GLN A 20 -14.05 -8.59 -3.68
N TYR A 21 -12.91 -8.79 -3.05
CA TYR A 21 -12.05 -7.77 -2.46
C TYR A 21 -10.90 -7.50 -3.41
N VAL A 22 -10.87 -6.30 -3.97
CA VAL A 22 -9.74 -5.87 -4.79
C VAL A 22 -8.63 -5.41 -3.86
N ALA A 23 -7.51 -6.12 -3.91
CA ALA A 23 -6.26 -5.69 -3.31
C ALA A 23 -5.91 -4.32 -3.86
N HIS A 24 -5.73 -3.39 -2.94
CA HIS A 24 -5.38 -2.01 -3.21
C HIS A 24 -4.35 -1.62 -2.17
N ALA A 25 -3.27 -1.01 -2.64
CA ALA A 25 -2.18 -0.54 -1.79
C ALA A 25 -1.89 0.91 -2.14
N ARG A 26 -2.03 1.79 -1.16
CA ARG A 26 -1.69 3.20 -1.30
C ARG A 26 -0.53 3.53 -0.40
N ILE A 27 0.53 4.07 -0.98
CA ILE A 27 1.73 4.49 -0.28
C ILE A 27 1.72 6.02 -0.24
N THR A 28 1.52 6.57 0.95
CA THR A 28 1.66 8.00 1.20
C THR A 28 2.93 8.26 1.98
N THR A 29 3.48 9.46 1.82
CA THR A 29 4.58 9.93 2.63
C THR A 29 4.24 11.23 3.33
N THR A 30 4.57 11.31 4.61
CA THR A 30 4.45 12.55 5.37
C THR A 30 5.71 13.39 5.15
N GLN A 31 5.52 14.57 4.56
CA GLN A 31 6.59 15.54 4.39
C GLN A 31 6.97 16.21 5.71
N MET A 32 8.13 16.87 5.74
CA MET A 32 8.57 17.62 6.93
C MET A 32 7.59 18.75 7.34
N ASP A 33 6.81 19.25 6.37
CA ASP A 33 5.75 20.24 6.59
C ASP A 33 4.49 19.64 7.26
N GLY A 34 4.46 18.33 7.48
CA GLY A 34 3.27 17.61 7.97
C GLY A 34 2.27 17.26 6.88
N ALA A 35 2.45 17.77 5.66
CA ALA A 35 1.62 17.43 4.52
C ALA A 35 1.79 15.96 4.09
N GLU A 36 0.67 15.24 3.97
CA GLU A 36 0.63 13.91 3.38
C GLU A 36 0.68 14.03 1.86
N LYS A 37 1.73 13.49 1.25
CA LYS A 37 1.85 13.38 -0.21
C LYS A 37 1.67 11.94 -0.61
N GLU A 38 0.76 11.70 -1.55
CA GLU A 38 0.68 10.41 -2.21
C GLU A 38 1.98 10.18 -3.01
N VAL A 39 2.69 9.10 -2.67
CA VAL A 39 3.89 8.69 -3.39
C VAL A 39 3.49 7.77 -4.53
N HIS A 40 2.59 6.84 -4.24
CA HIS A 40 2.13 5.87 -5.20
C HIS A 40 0.77 5.30 -4.80
N ASP A 41 -0.12 5.24 -5.79
CA ASP A 41 -1.35 4.48 -5.71
C ASP A 41 -1.19 3.28 -6.63
N SER A 42 -1.24 2.08 -6.05
CA SER A 42 -1.11 0.84 -6.81
C SER A 42 -2.37 0.51 -7.61
N SER A 43 -3.46 1.26 -7.37
CA SER A 43 -4.78 1.02 -7.94
C SER A 43 -5.21 -0.44 -7.77
N ASP A 44 -6.09 -0.96 -8.62
CA ASP A 44 -6.60 -2.33 -8.55
C ASP A 44 -5.48 -3.35 -8.89
N LEU A 45 -4.83 -3.90 -7.87
CA LEU A 45 -3.74 -4.87 -8.02
C LEU A 45 -4.25 -6.24 -8.49
N ALA A 46 -5.21 -6.79 -7.75
CA ALA A 46 -5.79 -8.09 -8.00
C ALA A 46 -7.09 -8.25 -7.20
N ALA A 47 -8.07 -8.99 -7.73
CA ALA A 47 -9.29 -9.30 -7.00
C ALA A 47 -9.18 -10.66 -6.32
N PHE A 48 -9.54 -10.71 -5.04
CA PHE A 48 -9.57 -11.91 -4.22
C PHE A 48 -10.97 -12.13 -3.66
N TYR A 49 -11.37 -13.38 -3.42
CA TYR A 49 -12.64 -13.67 -2.75
C TYR A 49 -12.58 -13.40 -1.24
N ASN A 50 -11.38 -13.49 -0.65
CA ASN A 50 -11.15 -13.22 0.77
C ASN A 50 -10.50 -11.86 0.97
N ARG A 51 -10.97 -11.14 2.01
CA ARG A 51 -10.38 -9.87 2.41
C ARG A 51 -8.94 -10.04 2.92
N GLU A 52 -8.66 -11.12 3.64
CA GLU A 52 -7.35 -11.37 4.23
C GLU A 52 -6.29 -11.59 3.15
N ASP A 53 -6.58 -12.39 2.12
CA ASP A 53 -5.71 -12.55 0.95
C ASP A 53 -5.46 -11.22 0.23
N ALA A 54 -6.50 -10.40 0.03
CA ALA A 54 -6.37 -9.09 -0.60
C ALA A 54 -5.45 -8.15 0.18
N VAL A 55 -5.59 -8.12 1.52
CA VAL A 55 -4.75 -7.29 2.41
C VAL A 55 -3.32 -7.80 2.44
N ALA A 56 -3.12 -9.12 2.53
CA ALA A 56 -1.80 -9.73 2.57
C ALA A 56 -1.05 -9.47 1.26
N TYR A 57 -1.73 -9.61 0.12
CA TYR A 57 -1.17 -9.31 -1.20
C TYR A 57 -0.81 -7.82 -1.35
N ALA A 58 -1.73 -6.92 -0.98
CA ALA A 58 -1.51 -5.47 -1.03
C ALA A 58 -0.32 -5.04 -0.15
N THR A 59 -0.22 -5.58 1.06
CA THR A 59 0.87 -5.28 1.99
C THR A 59 2.22 -5.76 1.45
N LYS A 60 2.29 -7.02 1.02
CA LYS A 60 3.52 -7.58 0.45
C LYS A 60 3.96 -6.81 -0.79
N TRP A 61 3.02 -6.46 -1.67
CA TRP A 61 3.32 -5.65 -2.84
C TRP A 61 3.91 -4.28 -2.46
N ALA A 62 3.35 -3.62 -1.43
CA ALA A 62 3.84 -2.32 -0.98
C ALA A 62 5.24 -2.40 -0.36
N GLU A 63 5.54 -3.46 0.41
CA GLU A 63 6.86 -3.72 0.96
C GLU A 63 7.91 -3.95 -0.14
N GLU A 64 7.57 -4.77 -1.14
CA GLU A 64 8.44 -5.03 -2.30
C GLU A 64 8.66 -3.76 -3.13
N TRP A 65 7.62 -2.95 -3.32
CA TRP A 65 7.72 -1.68 -4.04
C TRP A 65 8.62 -0.69 -3.30
N LEU A 66 8.47 -0.57 -1.97
CA LEU A 66 9.33 0.27 -1.15
C LEU A 66 10.78 -0.22 -1.19
N THR A 67 10.99 -1.53 -1.08
CA THR A 67 12.33 -2.14 -1.16
C THR A 67 12.95 -1.93 -2.55
N SER A 68 12.19 -2.09 -3.62
CA SER A 68 12.72 -1.90 -4.98
C SER A 68 13.08 -0.44 -5.29
N ARG A 69 12.39 0.53 -4.66
CA ARG A 69 12.54 1.95 -4.99
C ARG A 69 13.46 2.71 -4.03
N TYR A 70 13.57 2.24 -2.80
CA TYR A 70 14.38 2.86 -1.76
C TYR A 70 15.47 1.94 -1.19
N GLY A 71 15.37 0.62 -1.36
CA GLY A 71 16.31 -0.38 -0.84
C GLY A 71 17.66 -0.41 -1.51
#